data_AF-A0A2E1V1M5-F1
#
_entry.id   AF-A0A2E1V1M5-F1
#
_cell.length_a   1.000
_cell.length_b   1.000
_cell.length_c   1.000
_cell.angle_alpha   90.00
_cell.angle_beta   90.00
_cell.angle_gamma   90.00
#
_symmetry.space_group_name_H-M   'P 1'
#
loop_
_entity.id
_entity.type
_entity.pdbx_description
1 polymer ?
#
loop_
_entity_poly.entity_id
_entity_poly.type
_entity_poly.pdbx_seq_one_letter_code
_entity_poly.pdbx_strand_id
1 'polypeptide(L)'
;MSSNFGTLESSQYNLEQLLSSGIKNEIFINNSNNLDTQDRDTMENLASKSHKAYEDFKAHPKFLKYLENITTLPYYAKTNIGSRPSKRGINKELSLDDLRAIPFVGSWSQSKQNVPGFFGVGTALNEYKKNNKFRVVKRLYRNNAFFRTLIANSMMSLTKSFFPLTKYISNDPEYGKFWKIIFNEFELTKQMILELTGFKYLMQNEKAGKASIEIREDIVKPLITIQQYSLMQIQKNKKENHLDDKSLAVYEKMVTRSLFGNINASRNSA
;
A
#
# COMPACT_ATOMS: atom_id res chain seq x y z
N MET A 1 -8.54 10.06 13.35
CA MET A 1 -9.47 10.77 14.25
C MET A 1 -9.89 9.85 15.39
N SER A 2 -10.80 8.90 15.21
CA SER A 2 -11.26 8.01 16.31
C SER A 2 -10.14 7.22 17.01
N SER A 3 -9.10 6.75 16.30
CA SER A 3 -7.99 6.03 16.95
C SER A 3 -7.07 6.91 17.82
N ASN A 4 -6.98 8.20 17.50
CA ASN A 4 -6.00 9.09 18.12
C ASN A 4 -6.66 10.05 19.11
N PHE A 5 -7.96 10.32 18.92
CA PHE A 5 -8.72 11.31 19.67
C PHE A 5 -10.12 10.81 20.07
N GLY A 6 -10.36 9.49 20.03
CA GLY A 6 -11.67 8.90 20.29
C GLY A 6 -11.97 8.65 21.77
N THR A 7 -10.95 8.63 22.62
CA THR A 7 -11.07 8.54 24.08
C THR A 7 -10.22 9.62 24.73
N LEU A 8 -10.46 9.91 26.01
CA LEU A 8 -9.68 10.90 26.74
C LEU A 8 -8.20 10.49 26.81
N GLU A 9 -7.94 9.22 27.14
CA GLU A 9 -6.59 8.66 27.30
C GLU A 9 -5.81 8.66 25.99
N SER A 10 -6.44 8.24 24.89
CA SER A 10 -5.81 8.25 23.57
C SER A 10 -5.51 9.68 23.11
N SER A 11 -6.44 10.61 23.35
CA SER A 11 -6.26 12.03 23.04
C SER A 11 -5.09 12.63 23.81
N GLN A 12 -5.06 12.42 25.13
CA GLN A 12 -4.00 12.93 26.00
C GLN A 12 -2.64 12.38 25.56
N TYR A 13 -2.51 11.07 25.38
CA TYR A 13 -1.27 10.45 24.94
C TYR A 13 -0.78 11.01 23.59
N ASN A 14 -1.68 11.18 22.60
CA ASN A 14 -1.29 11.73 21.29
C ASN A 14 -0.85 13.20 21.38
N LEU A 15 -1.50 14.00 22.23
CA LEU A 15 -1.13 15.40 22.45
C LEU A 15 0.22 15.51 23.18
N GLU A 16 0.45 14.70 24.21
CA GLU A 16 1.73 14.61 24.90
C GLU A 16 2.86 14.24 23.92
N GLN A 17 2.65 13.21 23.10
CA GLN A 17 3.62 12.82 22.07
C GLN A 17 3.91 13.94 21.07
N LEU A 18 2.88 14.67 20.63
CA LEU A 18 3.03 15.79 19.70
C LEU A 18 3.85 16.93 20.32
N LEU A 19 3.50 17.34 21.55
CA LEU A 19 4.18 18.41 22.28
C LEU A 19 5.62 18.02 22.62
N SER A 20 5.83 16.84 23.19
CA SER A 20 7.16 16.33 23.53
C SER A 20 8.04 16.18 22.29
N SER A 21 7.49 15.73 21.16
CA SER A 21 8.26 15.64 19.91
C SER A 21 8.65 17.02 19.38
N GLY A 22 7.75 18.01 19.44
CA GLY A 22 8.03 19.39 19.06
C GLY A 22 9.12 20.01 19.93
N ILE A 23 8.98 19.92 21.25
CA ILE A 23 9.97 20.40 22.22
C ILE A 23 11.32 19.70 22.02
N LYS A 24 11.31 18.38 21.86
CA LYS A 24 12.53 17.61 21.65
C LYS A 24 13.23 18.01 20.35
N ASN A 25 12.48 18.23 19.28
CA ASN A 25 13.04 18.65 18.02
C ASN A 25 13.69 20.03 18.12
N GLU A 26 13.11 20.97 18.86
CA GLU A 26 13.65 22.33 19.01
C GLU A 26 14.84 22.40 19.98
N ILE A 27 14.76 21.71 21.13
CA ILE A 27 15.80 21.77 22.18
C ILE A 27 17.01 20.91 21.81
N PHE A 28 16.79 19.76 21.19
CA PHE A 28 17.85 18.81 20.86
C PHE A 28 18.17 18.81 19.36
N ILE A 29 18.13 19.97 18.69
CA ILE A 29 18.75 20.15 17.37
C ILE A 29 20.25 19.90 17.52
N ASN A 30 20.63 18.64 17.55
CA ASN A 30 22.00 18.23 17.38
C ASN A 30 22.29 18.40 15.89
N ASN A 31 23.42 19.04 15.57
CA ASN A 31 24.02 19.06 14.23
C ASN A 31 24.31 17.64 13.67
N SER A 32 23.93 16.57 14.37
CA SER A 32 23.92 15.17 13.94
C SER A 32 22.86 14.82 12.89
N ASN A 33 21.94 15.74 12.56
CA ASN A 33 21.00 15.56 11.43
C ASN A 33 21.60 15.92 10.07
N ASN A 34 22.85 16.40 10.02
CA ASN A 34 23.55 16.53 8.76
C ASN A 34 23.93 15.14 8.26
N LEU A 35 23.17 14.66 7.27
CA LEU A 35 23.60 13.54 6.43
C LEU A 35 25.01 13.86 5.92
N ASP A 36 25.96 12.95 6.18
CA ASP A 36 27.23 13.06 5.47
C ASP A 36 26.97 12.97 3.95
N THR A 37 27.86 13.56 3.15
CA THR A 37 27.67 13.67 1.71
C THR A 37 27.40 12.30 1.08
N GLN A 38 28.05 11.24 1.56
CA GLN A 38 27.89 9.90 1.03
C GLN A 38 26.53 9.27 1.40
N ASP A 39 26.02 9.50 2.61
CA ASP A 39 24.68 9.06 3.03
C ASP A 39 23.59 9.82 2.26
N ARG A 40 23.82 11.11 1.98
CA ARG A 40 22.95 11.92 1.12
C ARG A 40 22.92 11.39 -0.31
N ASP A 41 24.08 11.20 -0.94
CA ASP A 41 24.20 10.67 -2.30
C ASP A 41 23.55 9.29 -2.43
N THR A 42 23.74 8.44 -1.42
CA THR A 42 23.11 7.11 -1.36
C THR A 42 21.59 7.22 -1.33
N MET A 43 21.05 8.11 -0.50
CA MET A 43 19.61 8.33 -0.39
C MET A 43 19.02 8.92 -1.67
N GLU A 44 19.67 9.91 -2.29
CA GLU A 44 19.23 10.51 -3.56
C GLU A 44 19.24 9.47 -4.69
N ASN A 45 20.27 8.63 -4.75
CA ASN A 45 20.34 7.56 -5.73
C ASN A 45 19.26 6.49 -5.50
N LEU A 46 19.05 6.04 -4.26
CA LEU A 46 17.94 5.12 -3.92
C LEU A 46 16.58 5.71 -4.33
N ALA A 47 16.35 6.99 -4.04
CA ALA A 47 15.12 7.68 -4.40
C ALA A 47 14.93 7.74 -5.93
N SER A 48 15.98 8.09 -6.68
CA SER A 48 15.95 8.13 -8.15
C SER A 48 15.61 6.76 -8.75
N LYS A 49 16.22 5.69 -8.25
CA LYS A 49 15.98 4.33 -8.74
C LYS A 49 14.59 3.81 -8.38
N SER A 50 14.15 4.05 -7.15
CA SER A 50 12.81 3.67 -6.71
C SER A 50 11.73 4.41 -7.50
N HIS A 51 11.92 5.72 -7.69
CA HIS A 51 11.01 6.56 -8.47
C HIS A 51 10.92 6.10 -9.92
N LYS A 52 12.06 5.84 -10.57
CA LYS A 52 12.09 5.31 -11.95
C LYS A 52 11.34 3.98 -12.05
N ALA A 53 11.62 3.03 -11.15
CA ALA A 53 10.93 1.74 -11.15
C ALA A 53 9.40 1.89 -11.01
N TYR A 54 8.94 2.84 -10.19
CA TYR A 54 7.53 3.12 -10.02
C TYR A 54 6.90 3.84 -11.23
N GLU A 55 7.61 4.78 -11.86
CA GLU A 55 7.15 5.42 -13.10
C GLU A 55 7.05 4.43 -14.26
N ASP A 56 8.05 3.54 -14.42
CA ASP A 56 8.01 2.46 -15.42
C ASP A 56 6.80 1.52 -15.18
N PHE A 57 6.51 1.21 -13.91
CA PHE A 57 5.34 0.43 -13.53
C PHE A 57 4.01 1.15 -13.83
N LYS A 58 3.92 2.45 -13.53
CA LYS A 58 2.76 3.29 -13.87
C LYS A 58 2.54 3.42 -15.37
N ALA A 59 3.62 3.51 -16.14
CA ALA A 59 3.58 3.61 -17.59
C ALA A 59 3.16 2.30 -18.28
N HIS A 60 3.11 1.19 -17.54
CA HIS A 60 2.70 -0.10 -18.09
C HIS A 60 1.25 -0.03 -18.65
N PRO A 61 0.97 -0.46 -19.90
CA PRO A 61 -0.33 -0.29 -20.54
C PRO A 61 -1.52 -0.92 -19.80
N LYS A 62 -1.25 -1.91 -18.93
CA LYS A 62 -2.27 -2.58 -18.11
C LYS A 62 -2.52 -1.90 -16.76
N PHE A 63 -1.74 -0.90 -16.33
CA PHE A 63 -1.83 -0.32 -14.99
C PHE A 63 -3.24 0.20 -14.67
N LEU A 64 -3.77 1.10 -15.50
CA LEU A 64 -5.09 1.70 -15.28
C LEU A 64 -6.21 0.68 -15.44
N LYS A 65 -6.15 -0.13 -16.50
CA LYS A 65 -7.16 -1.18 -16.76
C LYS A 65 -7.19 -2.23 -15.65
N TYR A 66 -6.04 -2.56 -15.06
CA TYR A 66 -5.96 -3.46 -13.93
C TYR A 66 -6.67 -2.86 -12.72
N LEU A 67 -6.38 -1.60 -12.36
CA LEU A 67 -7.09 -0.92 -11.29
C LEU A 67 -8.60 -0.88 -11.53
N GLU A 68 -9.04 -0.54 -12.74
CA GLU A 68 -10.46 -0.44 -13.08
C GLU A 68 -11.17 -1.80 -13.06
N ASN A 69 -10.56 -2.85 -13.62
CA ASN A 69 -11.24 -4.12 -13.84
C ASN A 69 -11.06 -5.12 -12.70
N ILE A 70 -9.92 -5.08 -12.01
CA ILE A 70 -9.55 -6.06 -10.97
C ILE A 70 -9.89 -5.57 -9.57
N THR A 71 -9.78 -4.27 -9.32
CA THR A 71 -9.90 -3.72 -7.96
C THR A 71 -11.28 -3.12 -7.69
N THR A 72 -11.48 -2.63 -6.47
CA THR A 72 -12.70 -1.92 -6.07
C THR A 72 -12.76 -0.47 -6.54
N LEU A 73 -11.80 -0.01 -7.35
CA LEU A 73 -11.72 1.39 -7.79
C LEU A 73 -13.05 1.95 -8.35
N PRO A 74 -13.79 1.24 -9.24
CA PRO A 74 -15.08 1.75 -9.74
C PRO A 74 -16.14 1.95 -8.65
N TYR A 75 -16.03 1.20 -7.55
CA TYR A 75 -16.99 1.21 -6.45
C TYR A 75 -16.72 2.31 -5.43
N TYR A 76 -15.49 2.85 -5.36
CA TYR A 76 -15.20 4.06 -4.59
C TYR A 76 -16.01 5.28 -5.05
N ALA A 77 -16.40 5.32 -6.32
CA ALA A 77 -17.33 6.32 -6.86
C ALA A 77 -18.75 6.16 -6.30
N LYS A 78 -19.18 4.90 -6.18
CA LYS A 78 -20.55 4.51 -5.82
C LYS A 78 -20.81 4.59 -4.32
N THR A 79 -19.77 4.63 -3.49
CA THR A 79 -19.91 4.54 -2.03
C THR A 79 -20.24 5.86 -1.33
N ASN A 80 -20.32 7.03 -2.00
CA ASN A 80 -20.54 8.33 -1.32
C ASN A 80 -19.60 8.60 -0.12
N ILE A 81 -18.46 7.89 0.00
CA ILE A 81 -17.53 8.01 1.14
C ILE A 81 -16.72 9.32 1.07
N GLY A 82 -16.64 9.94 -0.12
CA GLY A 82 -16.10 11.29 -0.30
C GLY A 82 -17.20 12.29 -0.64
N SER A 83 -17.13 13.50 -0.09
CA SER A 83 -18.03 14.63 -0.41
C SER A 83 -17.94 15.13 -1.85
N ARG A 84 -16.99 14.60 -2.64
CA ARG A 84 -16.67 15.04 -4.00
C ARG A 84 -16.64 13.83 -4.94
N PRO A 85 -17.13 13.94 -6.18
CA PRO A 85 -17.18 12.83 -7.14
C PRO A 85 -15.79 12.26 -7.42
N SER A 86 -15.67 10.94 -7.55
CA SER A 86 -14.40 10.23 -7.72
C SER A 86 -13.75 10.40 -9.10
N LYS A 87 -14.49 10.91 -10.10
CA LYS A 87 -14.04 11.19 -11.47
C LYS A 87 -14.17 12.68 -11.79
N ARG A 88 -13.26 13.22 -12.63
CA ARG A 88 -13.47 14.47 -13.37
C ARG A 88 -13.94 14.10 -14.78
N GLY A 89 -15.19 14.42 -15.13
CA GLY A 89 -15.76 14.16 -16.47
C GLY A 89 -16.47 12.81 -16.62
N ILE A 90 -17.54 12.79 -17.42
CA ILE A 90 -18.51 11.66 -17.49
C ILE A 90 -18.18 10.64 -18.60
N ASN A 91 -17.36 10.95 -19.61
CA ASN A 91 -17.19 10.08 -20.81
C ASN A 91 -15.76 10.05 -21.41
N LYS A 92 -14.70 9.83 -20.62
CA LYS A 92 -13.35 9.55 -21.15
C LYS A 92 -12.76 8.28 -20.55
N GLU A 93 -11.92 7.59 -21.30
CA GLU A 93 -11.02 6.55 -20.76
C GLU A 93 -10.33 7.12 -19.51
N LEU A 94 -10.31 6.33 -18.44
CA LEU A 94 -9.77 6.75 -17.14
C LEU A 94 -8.31 7.21 -17.33
N SER A 95 -7.99 8.48 -17.05
CA SER A 95 -6.61 8.96 -16.99
C SER A 95 -6.07 8.89 -15.55
N LEU A 96 -4.75 8.70 -15.41
CA LEU A 96 -4.07 8.80 -14.11
C LEU A 96 -4.30 10.16 -13.43
N ASP A 97 -4.37 11.23 -14.23
CA ASP A 97 -4.56 12.60 -13.73
C ASP A 97 -5.97 12.85 -13.16
N ASP A 98 -6.93 12.01 -13.56
CA ASP A 98 -8.31 12.06 -13.05
C ASP A 98 -8.46 11.27 -11.74
N LEU A 99 -7.45 10.48 -11.38
CA LEU A 99 -7.49 9.59 -10.24
C LEU A 99 -7.07 10.31 -8.96
N ARG A 100 -8.02 10.46 -8.03
CA ARG A 100 -7.69 11.04 -6.72
C ARG A 100 -6.90 10.06 -5.85
N ALA A 101 -6.03 10.64 -5.01
CA ALA A 101 -5.16 9.88 -4.10
C ALA A 101 -5.92 8.89 -3.19
N ILE A 102 -7.08 9.28 -2.65
CA ILE A 102 -7.86 8.44 -1.73
C ILE A 102 -8.39 7.16 -2.43
N PRO A 103 -9.17 7.24 -3.53
CA PRO A 103 -9.56 6.05 -4.29
C PRO A 103 -8.38 5.23 -4.80
N PHE A 104 -7.29 5.88 -5.22
CA PHE A 104 -6.10 5.21 -5.71
C PHE A 104 -5.47 4.32 -4.63
N VAL A 105 -5.05 4.90 -3.50
CA VAL A 105 -4.43 4.15 -2.40
C VAL A 105 -5.42 3.14 -1.82
N GLY A 106 -6.69 3.54 -1.69
CA GLY A 106 -7.77 2.68 -1.22
C GLY A 106 -7.92 1.42 -2.05
N SER A 107 -7.93 1.52 -3.38
CA SER A 107 -8.10 0.36 -4.27
C SER A 107 -6.98 -0.69 -4.14
N TRP A 108 -5.73 -0.25 -3.92
CA TRP A 108 -4.59 -1.14 -3.65
C TRP A 108 -4.67 -1.78 -2.26
N SER A 109 -5.15 -1.03 -1.27
CA SER A 109 -5.38 -1.54 0.08
C SER A 109 -6.48 -2.60 0.12
N GLN A 110 -7.59 -2.34 -0.58
CA GLN A 110 -8.74 -3.25 -0.64
C GLN A 110 -8.48 -4.52 -1.44
N SER A 111 -7.55 -4.50 -2.39
CA SER A 111 -7.06 -5.70 -3.08
C SER A 111 -5.98 -6.45 -2.27
N LYS A 112 -5.59 -5.92 -1.10
CA LYS A 112 -4.51 -6.42 -0.24
C LYS A 112 -3.17 -6.53 -0.96
N GLN A 113 -2.96 -5.71 -1.99
CA GLN A 113 -1.69 -5.62 -2.71
C GLN A 113 -0.83 -4.45 -2.24
N ASN A 114 -1.41 -3.40 -1.62
CA ASN A 114 -0.73 -2.25 -1.01
C ASN A 114 0.46 -1.65 -1.77
N VAL A 115 0.41 -1.70 -3.11
CA VAL A 115 1.50 -1.31 -4.02
C VAL A 115 2.16 0.04 -3.69
N PRO A 116 1.42 1.12 -3.39
CA PRO A 116 2.03 2.42 -3.11
C PRO A 116 2.98 2.45 -1.92
N GLY A 117 2.91 1.48 -1.00
CA GLY A 117 3.74 1.48 0.20
C GLY A 117 5.10 0.79 0.06
N PHE A 118 5.35 0.06 -1.03
CA PHE A 118 6.61 -0.69 -1.18
C PHE A 118 7.19 -0.71 -2.59
N PHE A 119 6.39 -0.48 -3.64
CA PHE A 119 6.85 -0.72 -5.00
C PHE A 119 8.00 0.24 -5.38
N GLY A 120 9.12 -0.31 -5.86
CA GLY A 120 10.34 0.41 -6.20
C GLY A 120 11.41 0.33 -5.11
N VAL A 121 11.03 0.08 -3.85
CA VAL A 121 11.99 -0.02 -2.73
C VAL A 121 12.87 -1.26 -2.89
N GLY A 122 12.27 -2.42 -3.19
CA GLY A 122 13.01 -3.66 -3.42
C GLY A 122 13.96 -3.54 -4.60
N THR A 123 13.48 -3.00 -5.71
CA THR A 123 14.30 -2.74 -6.90
C THR A 123 15.51 -1.84 -6.59
N ALA A 124 15.31 -0.71 -5.91
CA ALA A 124 16.39 0.21 -5.56
C ALA A 124 17.43 -0.43 -4.62
N LEU A 125 16.98 -1.15 -3.59
CA LEU A 125 17.87 -1.84 -2.65
C LEU A 125 18.67 -2.96 -3.34
N ASN A 126 18.02 -3.71 -4.21
CA ASN A 126 18.63 -4.83 -4.92
C ASN A 126 19.73 -4.37 -5.91
N GLU A 127 19.61 -3.17 -6.48
CA GLU A 127 20.66 -2.62 -7.34
C GLU A 127 21.98 -2.42 -6.57
N TYR A 128 21.92 -1.90 -5.34
CA TYR A 128 23.10 -1.81 -4.48
C TYR A 128 23.67 -3.17 -4.12
N LYS A 129 22.79 -4.16 -3.92
CA LYS A 129 23.21 -5.54 -3.65
C LYS A 129 23.95 -6.15 -4.84
N LYS A 130 23.41 -6.05 -6.04
CA LYS A 130 24.03 -6.54 -7.28
C LYS A 130 25.38 -5.89 -7.56
N ASN A 131 25.54 -4.63 -7.19
CA ASN A 131 26.79 -3.88 -7.36
C ASN A 131 27.79 -4.06 -6.20
N ASN A 132 27.57 -5.00 -5.28
CA ASN A 132 28.40 -5.23 -4.08
C ASN A 132 28.55 -3.99 -3.15
N LYS A 133 27.60 -3.06 -3.22
CA LYS A 133 27.58 -1.79 -2.45
C LYS A 133 26.56 -1.77 -1.32
N PHE A 134 25.95 -2.91 -0.98
CA PHE A 134 24.89 -3.00 0.03
C PHE A 134 25.32 -2.53 1.43
N ARG A 135 26.62 -2.57 1.75
CA ARG A 135 27.18 -2.05 3.00
C ARG A 135 26.89 -0.56 3.22
N VAL A 136 26.86 0.25 2.16
CA VAL A 136 26.59 1.69 2.25
C VAL A 136 25.12 1.93 2.63
N VAL A 137 24.20 1.15 2.07
CA VAL A 137 22.77 1.21 2.43
C VAL A 137 22.54 0.80 3.89
N LYS A 138 23.25 -0.24 4.37
CA LYS A 138 23.22 -0.65 5.79
C LYS A 138 23.74 0.45 6.71
N ARG A 139 24.77 1.19 6.28
CA ARG A 139 25.28 2.36 7.01
C ARG A 139 24.21 3.45 7.10
N LEU A 140 23.59 3.82 5.97
CA LEU A 140 22.51 4.80 5.93
C LEU A 140 21.35 4.40 6.87
N TYR A 141 20.95 3.12 6.87
CA TYR A 141 19.92 2.62 7.79
C TYR A 141 20.30 2.75 9.28
N ARG A 142 21.56 2.53 9.64
CA ARG A 142 22.03 2.70 11.02
C ARG A 142 22.12 4.17 11.43
N ASN A 143 22.54 5.03 10.52
CA ASN A 143 22.87 6.42 10.84
C ASN A 143 21.67 7.35 10.72
N ASN A 144 20.73 7.09 9.80
CA ASN A 144 19.68 8.04 9.47
C ASN A 144 18.29 7.58 9.95
N ALA A 145 17.70 8.33 10.89
CA ALA A 145 16.38 8.03 11.44
C ALA A 145 15.25 8.16 10.40
N PHE A 146 15.34 9.14 9.50
CA PHE A 146 14.35 9.34 8.45
C PHE A 146 14.29 8.14 7.49
N PHE A 147 15.43 7.63 7.05
CA PHE A 147 15.51 6.44 6.21
C PHE A 147 14.97 5.20 6.93
N ARG A 148 15.25 5.03 8.24
CA ARG A 148 14.62 3.96 9.03
C ARG A 148 13.09 4.06 9.02
N THR A 149 12.55 5.26 9.18
CA THR A 149 11.10 5.50 9.15
C THR A 149 10.50 5.13 7.79
N LEU A 150 11.16 5.50 6.68
CA LEU A 150 10.71 5.11 5.33
C LEU A 150 10.66 3.58 5.17
N ILE A 151 11.71 2.88 5.60
CA ILE A 151 11.76 1.41 5.56
C ILE A 151 10.71 0.80 6.49
N ALA A 152 10.45 1.39 7.65
CA ALA A 152 9.41 0.95 8.58
C ALA A 152 8.00 1.07 7.97
N ASN A 153 7.71 2.16 7.26
CA ASN A 153 6.44 2.33 6.55
C ASN A 153 6.27 1.26 5.46
N SER A 154 7.33 0.97 4.69
CA SER A 154 7.29 -0.13 3.73
C SER A 154 7.09 -1.50 4.38
N MET A 155 7.73 -1.78 5.53
CA MET A 155 7.46 -3.01 6.29
C MET A 155 6.01 -3.12 6.74
N MET A 156 5.41 -2.02 7.20
CA MET A 156 4.01 -2.00 7.61
C MET A 156 3.09 -2.27 6.41
N SER A 157 3.35 -1.66 5.26
CA SER A 157 2.60 -1.92 4.02
C SER A 157 2.71 -3.38 3.57
N LEU A 158 3.92 -3.95 3.57
CA LEU A 158 4.14 -5.35 3.25
C LEU A 158 3.40 -6.29 4.22
N THR A 159 3.42 -5.99 5.52
CA THR A 159 2.71 -6.77 6.55
C THR A 159 1.19 -6.79 6.35
N LYS A 160 0.61 -5.68 5.85
CA LYS A 160 -0.82 -5.58 5.55
C LYS A 160 -1.22 -6.22 4.21
N SER A 161 -0.28 -6.77 3.45
CA SER A 161 -0.54 -7.34 2.13
C SER A 161 -0.86 -8.83 2.21
N PHE A 162 -1.76 -9.30 1.34
CA PHE A 162 -2.23 -10.68 1.31
C PHE A 162 -2.48 -11.14 -0.13
N PHE A 163 -1.40 -11.45 -0.85
CA PHE A 163 -1.44 -11.92 -2.24
C PHE A 163 -2.24 -13.21 -2.50
N PRO A 164 -2.40 -14.15 -1.54
CA PRO A 164 -3.29 -15.30 -1.76
C PRO A 164 -4.72 -14.90 -2.19
N LEU A 165 -5.24 -13.75 -1.73
CA LEU A 165 -6.55 -13.22 -2.14
C LEU A 165 -6.67 -13.03 -3.66
N THR A 166 -5.59 -12.61 -4.31
CA THR A 166 -5.55 -12.26 -5.74
C THR A 166 -4.75 -13.26 -6.57
N LYS A 167 -4.30 -14.38 -5.99
CA LYS A 167 -3.43 -15.36 -6.65
C LYS A 167 -4.03 -15.95 -7.92
N TYR A 168 -5.35 -16.09 -7.98
CA TYR A 168 -6.05 -16.61 -9.18
C TYR A 168 -5.77 -15.76 -10.43
N ILE A 169 -5.48 -14.47 -10.27
CA ILE A 169 -5.18 -13.53 -11.36
C ILE A 169 -3.86 -13.88 -12.05
N SER A 170 -2.93 -14.55 -11.35
CA SER A 170 -1.64 -14.96 -11.94
C SER A 170 -1.79 -15.85 -13.19
N ASN A 171 -2.95 -16.49 -13.35
CA ASN A 171 -3.32 -17.33 -14.49
C ASN A 171 -4.30 -16.64 -15.46
N ASP A 172 -4.74 -15.41 -15.18
CA ASP A 172 -5.58 -14.65 -16.10
C ASP A 172 -4.77 -14.27 -17.37
N PRO A 173 -5.32 -14.49 -18.57
CA PRO A 173 -4.60 -14.28 -19.82
C PRO A 173 -4.24 -12.81 -20.07
N GLU A 174 -5.03 -11.88 -19.54
CA GLU A 174 -4.83 -10.45 -19.74
C GLU A 174 -3.94 -9.83 -18.65
N TYR A 175 -4.22 -10.16 -17.39
CA TYR A 175 -3.62 -9.49 -16.23
C TYR A 175 -2.57 -10.33 -15.49
N GLY A 176 -2.43 -11.62 -15.78
CA GLY A 176 -1.52 -12.50 -15.04
C GLY A 176 -0.06 -12.10 -15.11
N LYS A 177 0.41 -11.61 -16.26
CA LYS A 177 1.78 -11.05 -16.39
C LYS A 177 1.96 -9.80 -15.52
N PHE A 178 0.98 -8.90 -15.52
CA PHE A 178 1.03 -7.66 -14.73
C PHE A 178 0.96 -7.94 -13.23
N TRP A 179 0.09 -8.86 -12.79
CA TRP A 179 0.03 -9.31 -11.41
C TRP A 179 1.39 -9.86 -10.93
N LYS A 180 2.09 -10.63 -11.78
CA LYS A 180 3.43 -11.17 -11.45
C LYS A 180 4.47 -10.07 -11.27
N ILE A 181 4.39 -8.96 -12.01
CA ILE A 181 5.28 -7.80 -11.78
C ILE A 181 5.10 -7.28 -10.34
N ILE A 182 3.86 -7.10 -9.92
CA ILE A 182 3.52 -6.63 -8.56
C ILE A 182 4.00 -7.62 -7.50
N PHE A 183 3.71 -8.90 -7.69
CA PHE A 183 4.10 -9.95 -6.75
C PHE A 183 5.62 -10.12 -6.64
N ASN A 184 6.35 -10.03 -7.76
CA ASN A 184 7.80 -10.12 -7.76
C ASN A 184 8.45 -8.94 -7.02
N GLU A 185 7.94 -7.71 -7.21
CA GLU A 185 8.44 -6.56 -6.44
C GLU A 185 8.10 -6.67 -4.96
N PHE A 186 6.94 -7.25 -4.60
CA PHE A 186 6.58 -7.53 -3.21
C PHE A 186 7.58 -8.46 -2.53
N GLU A 187 7.86 -9.62 -3.13
CA GLU A 187 8.82 -10.58 -2.58
C GLU A 187 10.23 -10.01 -2.56
N LEU A 188 10.64 -9.28 -3.60
CA LEU A 188 11.95 -8.64 -3.65
C LEU A 188 12.11 -7.60 -2.54
N THR A 189 11.09 -6.74 -2.34
CA THR A 189 11.14 -5.71 -1.31
C THR A 189 11.19 -6.32 0.08
N LYS A 190 10.38 -7.35 0.33
CA LYS A 190 10.41 -8.11 1.59
C LYS A 190 11.81 -8.70 1.84
N GLN A 191 12.40 -9.37 0.85
CA GLN A 191 13.73 -9.96 0.97
C GLN A 191 14.80 -8.89 1.27
N MET A 192 14.82 -7.80 0.51
CA MET A 192 15.83 -6.75 0.66
C MET A 192 15.70 -6.00 1.99
N ILE A 193 14.48 -5.76 2.47
CA ILE A 193 14.26 -5.12 3.77
C ILE A 193 14.73 -6.03 4.91
N LEU A 194 14.41 -7.33 4.89
CA LEU A 194 14.89 -8.25 5.92
C LEU A 194 16.43 -8.33 5.94
N GLU A 195 17.07 -8.30 4.78
CA GLU A 195 18.54 -8.27 4.68
C GLU A 195 19.16 -6.95 5.15
N LEU A 196 18.51 -5.82 4.85
CA LEU A 196 18.93 -4.48 5.28
C LEU A 196 18.86 -4.35 6.81
N THR A 197 17.74 -4.78 7.39
CA THR A 197 17.43 -4.64 8.81
C THR A 197 18.07 -5.72 9.68
N GLY A 198 18.34 -6.90 9.12
CA GLY A 198 18.76 -8.08 9.88
C GLY A 198 17.62 -8.76 10.63
N PHE A 199 16.37 -8.40 10.36
CA PHE A 199 15.21 -9.03 10.99
C PHE A 199 14.89 -10.39 10.37
N LYS A 200 14.31 -11.29 11.18
CA LYS A 200 13.83 -12.61 10.75
C LYS A 200 12.45 -12.53 10.10
N TYR A 201 11.65 -11.54 10.47
CA TYR A 201 10.31 -11.29 9.92
C TYR A 201 9.98 -9.79 9.96
N LEU A 202 9.03 -9.37 9.13
CA LEU A 202 8.62 -7.96 9.03
C LEU A 202 8.08 -7.45 10.37
N MET A 203 8.41 -6.20 10.71
CA MET A 203 8.01 -5.54 11.97
C MET A 203 8.49 -6.26 13.24
N GLN A 204 9.63 -6.97 13.20
CA GLN A 204 10.19 -7.66 14.38
C GLN A 204 10.40 -6.74 15.59
N ASN A 205 10.75 -5.48 15.35
CA ASN A 205 10.95 -4.46 16.38
C ASN A 205 9.66 -3.81 16.89
N GLU A 206 8.51 -4.01 16.21
CA GLU A 206 7.23 -3.37 16.51
C GLU A 206 6.15 -4.41 16.86
N LYS A 207 6.41 -5.22 17.89
CA LYS A 207 5.56 -6.37 18.27
C LYS A 207 4.11 -6.00 18.53
N ALA A 208 3.85 -4.92 19.27
CA ALA A 208 2.51 -4.45 19.57
C ALA A 208 1.77 -3.98 18.31
N GLY A 209 2.46 -3.22 17.45
CA GLY A 209 1.92 -2.79 16.16
C GLY A 209 1.58 -3.96 15.25
N LYS A 210 2.45 -4.98 15.19
CA LYS A 210 2.23 -6.20 14.43
C LYS A 210 1.02 -6.99 14.95
N ALA A 211 0.93 -7.25 16.25
CA ALA A 211 -0.21 -7.95 16.86
C ALA A 211 -1.54 -7.21 16.60
N SER A 212 -1.52 -5.88 16.67
CA SER A 212 -2.67 -5.04 16.34
C SER A 212 -3.10 -5.16 14.87
N ILE A 213 -2.14 -5.32 13.95
CA ILE A 213 -2.45 -5.58 12.53
C ILE A 213 -3.06 -6.96 12.39
N GLU A 214 -2.45 -8.01 12.95
CA GLU A 214 -2.91 -9.40 12.84
C GLU A 214 -4.37 -9.58 13.31
N ILE A 215 -4.72 -9.06 14.49
CA ILE A 215 -6.10 -9.10 14.99
C ILE A 215 -7.09 -8.42 14.03
N ARG A 216 -6.69 -7.29 13.43
CA ARG A 216 -7.54 -6.57 12.47
C ARG A 216 -7.66 -7.33 11.16
N GLU A 217 -6.60 -7.96 10.70
CA GLU A 217 -6.62 -8.80 9.50
C GLU A 217 -7.62 -9.96 9.67
N ASP A 218 -7.72 -10.56 10.84
CA ASP A 218 -8.71 -11.62 11.12
C ASP A 218 -10.16 -11.12 11.00
N ILE A 219 -10.43 -9.89 11.43
CA ILE A 219 -11.76 -9.25 11.29
C ILE A 219 -12.04 -8.86 9.83
N VAL A 220 -11.03 -8.38 9.10
CA VAL A 220 -11.14 -7.91 7.72
C VAL A 220 -11.27 -9.07 6.73
N LYS A 221 -10.63 -10.21 7.01
CA LYS A 221 -10.49 -11.35 6.09
C LYS A 221 -11.82 -11.87 5.53
N PRO A 222 -12.90 -12.05 6.32
CA PRO A 222 -14.20 -12.44 5.78
C PRO A 222 -14.76 -11.41 4.79
N LEU A 223 -14.66 -10.12 5.11
CA LEU A 223 -15.21 -9.03 4.29
C LEU A 223 -14.48 -8.90 2.96
N ILE A 224 -13.13 -8.93 2.96
CA ILE A 224 -12.34 -8.92 1.70
C ILE A 224 -12.57 -10.17 0.87
N THR A 225 -12.86 -11.32 1.49
CA THR A 225 -13.15 -12.57 0.76
C THR A 225 -14.50 -12.45 0.04
N ILE A 226 -15.54 -11.96 0.72
CA ILE A 226 -16.86 -11.68 0.13
C ILE A 226 -16.75 -10.65 -1.00
N GLN A 227 -15.96 -9.60 -0.78
CA GLN A 227 -15.71 -8.56 -1.79
C GLN A 227 -15.04 -9.16 -3.03
N GLN A 228 -13.96 -9.94 -2.85
CA GLN A 228 -13.22 -10.54 -3.94
C GLN A 228 -14.07 -11.54 -4.72
N TYR A 229 -14.83 -12.38 -4.01
CA TYR A 229 -15.77 -13.30 -4.64
C TYR A 229 -16.78 -12.56 -5.51
N SER A 230 -17.37 -11.48 -5.00
CA SER A 230 -18.34 -10.67 -5.74
C SER A 230 -17.72 -10.03 -6.98
N LEU A 231 -16.49 -9.51 -6.89
CA LEU A 231 -15.75 -8.99 -8.04
C LEU A 231 -15.50 -10.07 -9.11
N MET A 232 -15.14 -11.29 -8.69
CA MET A 232 -14.94 -12.42 -9.60
C MET A 232 -16.23 -12.79 -10.33
N GLN A 233 -17.38 -12.83 -9.63
CA GLN A 233 -18.67 -13.11 -10.28
C GLN A 233 -19.07 -12.01 -11.26
N ILE A 234 -18.83 -10.74 -10.91
CA ILE A 234 -19.10 -9.60 -11.82
C ILE A 234 -18.24 -9.71 -13.09
N GLN A 235 -16.95 -10.04 -12.96
CA GLN A 235 -16.08 -10.24 -14.12
C GLN A 235 -16.52 -11.42 -14.98
N LYS A 236 -16.94 -12.53 -14.35
CA LYS A 236 -17.43 -13.71 -15.07
C LYS A 236 -18.69 -13.40 -15.88
N ASN A 237 -19.70 -12.76 -15.27
CA ASN A 237 -20.92 -12.37 -15.97
C ASN A 237 -20.65 -11.44 -17.15
N LYS A 238 -19.71 -10.48 -17.00
CA LYS A 238 -19.28 -9.61 -18.12
C LYS A 238 -18.61 -10.36 -19.27
N LYS A 239 -17.83 -11.42 -18.98
CA LYS A 239 -17.15 -12.23 -20.00
C LYS A 239 -18.12 -13.19 -20.71
N GLU A 240 -19.09 -13.73 -20.00
CA GLU A 240 -20.03 -14.74 -20.51
C GLU A 240 -21.29 -14.13 -21.18
N ASN A 241 -21.44 -12.80 -21.21
CA ASN A 241 -22.65 -12.09 -21.65
C ASN A 241 -23.95 -12.60 -20.98
N HIS A 242 -23.83 -13.25 -19.82
CA HIS A 242 -24.96 -13.65 -19.00
C HIS A 242 -25.43 -12.44 -18.19
N LEU A 243 -26.41 -11.72 -18.75
CA LEU A 243 -26.99 -10.50 -18.18
C LEU A 243 -28.25 -10.81 -17.34
N ASP A 244 -28.11 -11.60 -16.27
CA ASP A 244 -29.12 -11.55 -15.21
C ASP A 244 -28.89 -10.30 -14.36
N ASP A 245 -29.56 -9.21 -14.76
CA ASP A 245 -29.44 -7.88 -14.13
C ASP A 245 -29.69 -7.91 -12.62
N LYS A 246 -30.53 -8.83 -12.12
CA LYS A 246 -30.79 -8.98 -10.67
C LYS A 246 -29.58 -9.53 -9.93
N SER A 247 -28.94 -10.58 -10.45
CA SER A 247 -27.74 -11.17 -9.84
C SER A 247 -26.56 -10.20 -9.87
N LEU A 248 -26.39 -9.45 -10.96
CA LEU A 248 -25.33 -8.44 -11.06
C LEU A 248 -25.49 -7.35 -9.99
N ALA A 249 -26.70 -6.82 -9.80
CA ALA A 249 -27.00 -5.81 -8.79
C ALA A 249 -26.71 -6.31 -7.36
N VAL A 250 -26.98 -7.60 -7.08
CA VAL A 250 -26.65 -8.21 -5.78
C VAL A 250 -25.14 -8.23 -5.55
N TYR A 251 -24.33 -8.66 -6.52
CA TYR A 251 -22.87 -8.67 -6.37
C TYR A 251 -22.30 -7.26 -6.22
N GLU A 252 -22.79 -6.27 -6.98
CA GLU A 252 -22.34 -4.88 -6.82
C GLU A 252 -22.65 -4.32 -5.43
N LYS A 253 -23.81 -4.68 -4.87
CA LYS A 253 -24.19 -4.32 -3.50
C LYS A 253 -23.30 -4.99 -2.47
N MET A 254 -22.94 -6.26 -2.67
CA MET A 254 -22.00 -6.99 -1.81
C MET A 254 -20.61 -6.33 -1.81
N VAL A 255 -20.07 -5.99 -2.99
CA VAL A 255 -18.80 -5.25 -3.10
C VAL A 255 -18.87 -3.95 -2.32
N THR A 256 -19.93 -3.16 -2.54
CA THR A 256 -20.12 -1.86 -1.89
C THR A 256 -20.18 -1.98 -0.37
N ARG A 257 -20.97 -2.93 0.16
CA ARG A 257 -21.14 -3.12 1.61
C ARG A 257 -19.88 -3.65 2.28
N SER A 258 -19.19 -4.61 1.67
CA SER A 258 -17.91 -5.09 2.19
C SER A 258 -16.85 -3.99 2.19
N LEU A 259 -16.80 -3.18 1.13
CA LEU A 259 -15.87 -2.05 1.01
C LEU A 259 -16.04 -1.04 2.17
N PHE A 260 -17.27 -0.70 2.56
CA PHE A 260 -17.52 0.14 3.75
C PHE A 260 -16.96 -0.48 5.03
N GLY A 261 -17.25 -1.76 5.28
CA GLY A 261 -16.75 -2.46 6.47
C GLY A 261 -15.22 -2.51 6.49
N ASN A 262 -14.61 -2.81 5.34
CA ASN A 262 -13.17 -2.87 5.18
C ASN A 262 -12.49 -1.52 5.41
N ILE A 263 -13.05 -0.41 4.87
CA ILE A 263 -12.50 0.93 5.07
C ILE A 263 -12.50 1.30 6.56
N ASN A 264 -13.59 1.00 7.27
CA ASN A 264 -13.68 1.28 8.70
C ASN A 264 -12.71 0.44 9.54
N ALA A 265 -12.53 -0.84 9.18
CA ALA A 265 -11.66 -1.76 9.90
C ALA A 265 -10.16 -1.54 9.59
N SER A 266 -9.81 -1.18 8.35
CA SER A 266 -8.42 -1.12 7.87
C SER A 266 -7.65 0.13 8.33
N ARG A 267 -8.33 1.19 8.81
CA ARG A 267 -7.72 2.46 9.26
C ARG A 267 -6.66 2.98 8.25
N ASN A 268 -5.51 3.49 8.72
CA ASN A 268 -4.42 3.95 7.86
C ASN A 268 -3.88 2.79 7.01
N SER A 269 -4.09 2.89 5.70
CA SER A 269 -3.58 1.96 4.69
C SER A 269 -2.18 2.33 4.19
N ALA A 270 -1.70 3.52 4.55
CA ALA A 270 -0.38 4.05 4.26
C ALA A 270 0.38 4.24 5.59
#